data_AF-Q95M84-F1
#
_entry.id   AF-Q95M84-F1
#
_cell.length_a   1.000
_cell.length_b   1.000
_cell.length_c   1.000
_cell.angle_alpha   90.00
_cell.angle_beta   90.00
_cell.angle_gamma   90.00
#
_symmetry.space_group_name_H-M   'P 1'
#
loop_
_entity.id
_entity.type
_entity.pdbx_description
1 polymer ?
#
loop_
_entity_poly.entity_id
_entity_poly.type
_entity_poly.pdbx_seq_one_letter_code
_entity_poly.pdbx_strand_id
1 'polypeptide(L)'
;EGLYLIDGVPFSCCNPHSPRPCLQSQLSDPHAHPLFDPRQPNLNLWDQGCHGVLLGQLQGLASTLGSMLAVTFVLQTLVLLGLRYLQTALEGLGGVINGEGETQGYLFPSGLKGMLKTA
;
A
#
# COMPACT_ATOMS: atom_id res chain seq x y z
N GLU A 1 -5.60 -21.66 9.45
CA GLU A 1 -5.34 -21.28 10.86
C GLU A 1 -4.98 -19.79 10.94
N GLY A 2 -5.98 -18.90 11.06
CA GLY A 2 -5.71 -17.47 11.24
C GLY A 2 -5.18 -17.24 12.65
N LEU A 3 -3.87 -17.00 12.79
CA LEU A 3 -3.25 -16.65 14.06
C LEU A 3 -3.77 -15.27 14.47
N TYR A 4 -4.50 -15.20 15.59
CA TYR A 4 -4.81 -13.93 16.21
C TYR A 4 -3.47 -13.24 16.55
N LEU A 5 -3.21 -12.06 15.98
CA LEU A 5 -1.96 -11.32 16.25
C LEU A 5 -1.79 -10.99 17.74
N ILE A 6 -2.92 -10.90 18.45
CA ILE A 6 -2.99 -10.70 19.88
C ILE A 6 -4.07 -11.61 20.45
N ASP A 7 -3.73 -12.41 21.47
CA ASP A 7 -4.72 -13.15 22.26
C ASP A 7 -5.32 -12.21 23.31
N GLY A 8 -6.09 -11.23 22.83
CA GLY A 8 -6.64 -10.18 23.68
C GLY A 8 -7.76 -9.36 23.07
N VAL A 9 -8.56 -8.73 23.95
CA VAL A 9 -9.68 -7.86 23.58
C VAL A 9 -9.59 -6.51 24.29
N PRO A 10 -10.10 -5.41 23.70
CA PRO A 10 -10.09 -4.09 24.31
C PRO A 10 -11.01 -3.99 25.55
N PHE A 11 -10.74 -3.02 26.44
CA PHE A 11 -11.52 -2.73 27.66
C PHE A 11 -13.03 -2.54 27.44
N SER A 12 -13.43 -2.12 26.24
CA SER A 12 -14.83 -1.96 25.85
C SER A 12 -15.60 -3.28 25.77
N CYS A 13 -14.89 -4.41 25.70
CA CYS A 13 -15.46 -5.75 25.67
C CYS A 13 -15.79 -6.28 27.07
N CYS A 14 -15.67 -5.49 28.14
CA CYS A 14 -15.90 -5.96 29.52
C CYS A 14 -17.37 -5.84 29.95
N ASN A 15 -17.85 -6.81 30.72
CA ASN A 15 -19.20 -6.79 31.31
C ASN A 15 -19.23 -5.91 32.57
N PRO A 16 -19.96 -4.78 32.59
CA PRO A 16 -20.03 -3.88 33.75
C PRO A 16 -20.82 -4.47 34.92
N HIS A 17 -21.56 -5.55 34.69
CA HIS A 17 -22.30 -6.27 35.73
C HIS A 17 -21.45 -7.34 36.43
N SER A 18 -20.23 -7.58 35.96
CA SER A 18 -19.31 -8.52 36.59
C SER A 18 -18.65 -7.88 37.83
N PRO A 19 -18.71 -8.50 39.02
CA PRO A 19 -18.01 -8.02 40.20
C PRO A 19 -16.50 -8.28 40.15
N ARG A 20 -15.98 -8.90 39.09
CA ARG A 20 -14.57 -9.29 38.94
C ARG A 20 -13.81 -8.33 38.02
N PRO A 21 -12.49 -8.17 38.21
CA PRO A 21 -11.66 -7.41 37.28
C PRO A 21 -11.72 -8.02 35.87
N CYS A 22 -11.80 -7.16 34.86
CA CYS A 22 -11.92 -7.61 33.49
C CYS A 22 -10.61 -8.17 32.95
N LEU A 23 -10.69 -9.31 32.27
CA LEU A 23 -9.55 -10.00 31.69
C LEU A 23 -9.48 -9.71 30.20
N GLN A 24 -8.35 -9.22 29.71
CA GLN A 24 -8.20 -8.73 28.33
C GLN A 24 -7.09 -9.38 27.55
N SER A 25 -6.26 -10.19 28.20
CA SER A 25 -5.13 -10.87 27.57
C SER A 25 -5.07 -12.32 28.02
N GLN A 26 -4.49 -13.15 27.16
CA GLN A 26 -4.29 -14.59 27.42
C GLN A 26 -5.63 -15.30 27.67
N LEU A 27 -6.68 -14.93 26.92
CA LEU A 27 -8.02 -15.54 27.05
C LEU A 27 -8.02 -17.02 26.63
N SER A 28 -7.10 -17.39 25.75
CA SER A 28 -6.97 -18.75 25.25
C SER A 28 -6.05 -19.63 26.12
N ASP A 29 -5.34 -19.05 27.11
CA ASP A 29 -4.42 -19.77 28.00
C ASP A 29 -5.08 -20.08 29.37
N PRO A 30 -5.49 -21.34 29.62
CA PRO A 30 -6.09 -21.75 30.88
C PRO A 30 -5.09 -21.77 32.05
N HIS A 31 -3.78 -21.78 31.79
CA HIS A 31 -2.75 -21.75 32.84
C HIS A 31 -2.43 -20.33 33.31
N ALA A 32 -2.65 -19.33 32.45
CA ALA A 32 -2.49 -17.93 32.82
C ALA A 32 -3.52 -17.48 33.87
N HIS A 33 -4.70 -18.11 33.90
CA HIS A 33 -5.82 -17.69 34.74
C HIS A 33 -6.47 -18.86 35.50
N PRO A 34 -5.88 -19.32 36.63
CA PRO A 34 -6.34 -20.51 37.37
C PRO A 34 -7.76 -20.40 37.95
N LEU A 35 -8.26 -19.17 38.14
CA LEU A 35 -9.61 -18.89 38.65
C LEU A 35 -10.65 -18.69 37.53
N PHE A 36 -10.24 -18.83 36.27
CA PHE A 36 -11.07 -18.59 35.10
C PHE A 36 -11.44 -19.92 34.46
N ASP A 37 -12.73 -20.25 34.45
CA ASP A 37 -13.22 -21.41 33.72
C ASP A 37 -13.53 -20.98 32.28
N PRO A 38 -12.76 -21.44 31.26
CA PRO A 38 -13.02 -21.11 29.86
C PRO A 38 -14.39 -21.61 29.37
N ARG A 39 -15.09 -22.45 30.14
CA ARG A 39 -16.45 -22.92 29.85
C ARG A 39 -17.55 -21.90 30.19
N GLN A 40 -17.24 -20.80 30.88
CA GLN A 40 -18.22 -19.75 31.22
C GLN A 40 -17.92 -18.44 30.46
N PRO A 41 -18.30 -18.35 29.17
CA PRO A 41 -17.92 -17.23 28.28
C PRO A 41 -18.55 -15.88 28.64
N ASN A 42 -19.61 -15.85 29.45
CA ASN A 42 -20.47 -14.66 29.61
C ASN A 42 -20.33 -13.90 30.94
N LEU A 43 -19.42 -14.30 31.82
CA LEU A 43 -19.29 -13.64 33.13
C LEU A 43 -18.31 -12.45 33.13
N ASN A 44 -17.46 -12.29 32.11
CA ASN A 44 -16.42 -11.25 32.07
C ASN A 44 -16.43 -10.43 30.76
N LEU A 45 -16.61 -11.09 29.61
CA LEU A 45 -16.77 -10.41 28.31
C LEU A 45 -18.23 -10.02 28.02
N TRP A 46 -18.41 -8.90 27.33
CA TRP A 46 -19.67 -8.34 26.88
C TRP A 46 -19.69 -8.25 25.36
N ASP A 47 -20.38 -9.19 24.72
CA ASP A 47 -20.40 -9.35 23.26
C ASP A 47 -20.85 -8.09 22.53
N GLN A 48 -21.83 -7.37 23.08
CA GLN A 48 -22.39 -6.18 22.44
C GLN A 48 -21.42 -4.99 22.41
N GLY A 49 -20.55 -4.88 23.41
CA GLY A 49 -19.51 -3.84 23.49
C GLY A 49 -18.28 -4.22 22.67
N CYS A 50 -18.05 -5.53 22.51
CA CYS A 50 -16.92 -6.03 21.77
C CYS A 50 -17.08 -5.91 20.26
N HIS A 51 -18.29 -6.17 19.75
CA HIS A 51 -18.57 -6.08 18.32
C HIS A 51 -18.29 -4.68 17.75
N GLY A 52 -18.72 -3.61 18.44
CA GLY A 52 -18.51 -2.24 17.96
C GLY A 52 -17.04 -1.85 17.88
N VAL A 53 -16.23 -2.22 18.87
CA VAL A 53 -14.80 -1.87 18.89
C VAL A 53 -13.99 -2.74 17.93
N LEU A 54 -14.34 -4.02 17.79
CA LEU A 54 -13.72 -4.90 16.80
C LEU A 54 -13.99 -4.40 15.38
N LEU A 55 -15.23 -4.00 15.08
CA LEU A 55 -15.58 -3.40 13.80
C LEU A 55 -14.85 -2.07 13.57
N GLY A 56 -14.73 -1.22 14.58
CA GLY A 56 -13.99 0.04 14.47
C GLY A 56 -12.51 -0.19 14.10
N GLN A 57 -11.85 -1.16 14.73
CA GLN A 57 -10.47 -1.54 14.41
C GLN A 57 -10.35 -2.10 12.99
N LEU A 58 -11.24 -3.02 12.62
CA LEU A 58 -11.26 -3.61 11.27
C LEU A 58 -11.49 -2.53 10.21
N GLN A 59 -12.40 -1.59 10.45
CA GLN A 59 -12.70 -0.49 9.55
C GLN A 59 -11.51 0.47 9.42
N GLY A 60 -10.80 0.77 10.51
CA GLY A 60 -9.56 1.55 10.47
C GLY A 60 -8.49 0.87 9.60
N LEU A 61 -8.27 -0.43 9.80
CA LEU A 61 -7.33 -1.23 8.99
C LEU A 61 -7.75 -1.32 7.52
N ALA A 62 -9.03 -1.55 7.26
CA ALA A 62 -9.57 -1.61 5.89
C ALA A 62 -9.44 -0.25 5.19
N SER A 63 -9.68 0.85 5.89
CA SER A 63 -9.54 2.20 5.35
C SER A 63 -8.09 2.54 4.99
N THR A 64 -7.13 2.19 5.84
CA THR A 64 -5.71 2.48 5.58
C THR A 64 -5.18 1.63 4.43
N LEU A 65 -5.46 0.33 4.43
CA LEU A 65 -5.10 -0.58 3.34
C LEU A 65 -5.78 -0.18 2.03
N GLY A 66 -7.07 0.16 2.06
CA GLY A 66 -7.81 0.61 0.89
C GLY A 66 -7.22 1.89 0.29
N SER A 67 -6.85 2.87 1.12
CA SER A 67 -6.20 4.10 0.67
C SER A 67 -4.84 3.82 0.01
N MET A 68 -4.00 3.00 0.64
CA MET A 68 -2.69 2.62 0.08
C MET A 68 -2.84 1.88 -1.26
N LEU A 69 -3.81 0.97 -1.36
CA LEU A 69 -4.12 0.26 -2.61
C LEU A 69 -4.62 1.22 -3.70
N ALA A 70 -5.48 2.17 -3.36
CA ALA A 70 -5.96 3.17 -4.32
C ALA A 70 -4.81 4.04 -4.86
N VAL A 71 -3.92 4.52 -3.98
CA VAL A 71 -2.76 5.34 -4.38
C VAL A 71 -1.81 4.55 -5.29
N THR A 72 -1.50 3.30 -4.92
CA THR A 72 -0.62 2.43 -5.72
C THR A 72 -1.24 2.10 -7.07
N PHE A 73 -2.55 1.87 -7.14
CA PHE A 73 -3.27 1.67 -8.39
C PHE A 73 -3.19 2.90 -9.30
N VAL A 74 -3.47 4.10 -8.76
CA VAL A 74 -3.36 5.35 -9.54
C VAL A 74 -1.94 5.53 -10.08
N LEU A 75 -0.91 5.33 -9.24
CA LEU A 75 0.48 5.43 -9.67
C LEU A 75 0.81 4.44 -10.80
N GLN A 76 0.40 3.18 -10.67
CA GLN A 76 0.59 2.17 -11.71
C GLN A 76 -0.09 2.58 -13.02
N THR A 77 -1.33 3.05 -12.97
CA THR A 77 -2.04 3.50 -14.18
C THR A 77 -1.33 4.68 -14.85
N LEU A 78 -0.84 5.66 -14.09
CA LEU A 78 -0.08 6.81 -14.62
C LEU A 78 1.22 6.38 -15.29
N VAL A 79 1.97 5.45 -14.68
CA VAL A 79 3.20 4.91 -15.27
C VAL A 79 2.89 4.18 -16.57
N LEU A 80 1.85 3.33 -16.59
CA LEU A 80 1.44 2.61 -17.80
C LEU A 80 1.00 3.58 -18.92
N LEU A 81 0.21 4.60 -18.59
CA LEU A 81 -0.18 5.67 -19.52
C LEU A 81 1.03 6.42 -20.05
N GLY A 82 1.98 6.81 -19.19
CA GLY A 82 3.20 7.50 -19.57
C GLY A 82 4.08 6.67 -20.51
N LEU A 83 4.23 5.37 -20.22
CA LEU A 83 4.98 4.45 -21.09
C LEU A 83 4.29 4.26 -22.45
N ARG A 84 2.96 4.11 -22.47
CA ARG A 84 2.19 4.03 -23.72
C ARG A 84 2.29 5.31 -24.54
N TYR A 85 2.17 6.46 -23.89
CA TYR A 85 2.34 7.76 -24.54
C TYR A 85 3.74 7.90 -25.14
N LEU A 86 4.79 7.54 -24.39
CA LEU A 86 6.17 7.61 -24.87
C LEU A 86 6.40 6.67 -26.07
N GLN A 87 5.86 5.45 -26.02
CA GLN A 87 5.90 4.51 -27.15
C GLN A 87 5.25 5.12 -28.39
N THR A 88 4.03 5.66 -28.27
CA THR A 88 3.33 6.29 -29.39
C THR A 88 4.07 7.51 -29.94
N ALA A 89 4.67 8.33 -29.07
CA ALA A 89 5.47 9.47 -29.49
C ALA A 89 6.74 9.03 -30.24
N LEU A 90 7.40 7.97 -29.77
CA LEU A 90 8.59 7.41 -30.41
C LEU A 90 8.26 6.74 -31.75
N GLU A 91 7.13 6.03 -31.85
CA GLU A 91 6.65 5.45 -33.13
C GLU A 91 6.32 6.55 -34.14
N GLY A 92 5.67 7.63 -33.70
CA GLY A 92 5.41 8.81 -34.53
C GLY A 92 6.70 9.48 -35.00
N LEU A 93 7.71 9.56 -34.13
CA LEU A 93 9.02 10.08 -34.48
C LEU A 93 9.81 9.13 -35.40
N GLY A 94 9.66 7.81 -35.24
CA GLY A 94 10.26 6.80 -36.12
C GLY A 94 9.83 6.94 -37.58
N GLY A 95 8.62 7.43 -37.84
CA GLY A 95 8.17 7.82 -39.18
C GLY A 95 8.91 9.03 -39.77
N VAL A 96 9.35 9.96 -38.90
CA VAL A 96 10.18 11.15 -39.24
C VAL A 96 11.67 10.82 -39.31
N ILE A 97 12.15 9.81 -38.58
CA ILE A 97 13.55 9.36 -38.56
C ILE A 97 13.83 8.32 -39.66
N ASN A 98 12.93 8.14 -40.64
CA ASN A 98 13.40 7.70 -41.95
C ASN A 98 14.49 8.70 -42.36
N GLY A 99 15.72 8.21 -42.54
CA GLY A 99 16.97 9.00 -42.63
C GLY A 99 17.08 9.97 -43.83
N GLU A 100 15.95 10.47 -44.30
CA GLU A 100 15.73 11.42 -45.39
C GLU A 100 15.19 12.77 -44.86
N GLY A 101 15.30 13.03 -43.56
CA GLY A 101 15.07 14.38 -43.04
C GLY A 101 16.06 15.36 -43.66
N GLU A 102 15.57 16.40 -44.36
CA GLU A 102 16.42 17.44 -44.92
C GLU A 102 17.23 18.10 -43.80
N THR A 103 18.51 17.71 -43.69
CA THR A 103 19.46 18.33 -42.80
C THR A 103 20.21 19.40 -43.57
N GLN A 104 20.22 20.62 -43.03
CA GLN A 104 20.94 21.72 -43.64
C GLN A 104 22.44 21.51 -43.41
N GLY A 105 23.08 20.84 -44.37
CA GLY A 105 24.52 20.59 -44.37
C GLY A 105 25.27 21.84 -44.78
N TYR A 106 26.09 22.39 -43.88
CA TYR A 106 27.03 23.44 -44.22
C TYR A 106 28.36 22.79 -44.66
N LEU A 107 28.67 22.89 -45.95
CA LEU A 107 29.97 22.47 -46.47
C LEU A 107 31.00 23.57 -46.17
N PHE A 108 32.09 23.20 -45.53
CA PHE A 108 33.22 24.12 -45.39
C PHE A 108 33.86 24.36 -46.76
N PRO A 109 34.21 25.61 -47.11
CA PRO A 109 34.79 25.95 -48.41
C PRO A 109 36.15 25.28 -48.66
N SER A 110 36.81 24.83 -47.60
CA SER A 110 38.12 24.18 -47.63
C SER A 110 38.20 23.11 -46.55
N GLY A 111 38.95 22.03 -46.80
CA GLY A 111 39.20 21.02 -45.77
C GLY A 111 39.86 21.62 -44.53
N LEU A 112 39.61 21.02 -43.35
CA LEU A 112 40.10 21.48 -42.04
C LEU A 112 41.61 21.82 -42.06
N LYS A 113 42.41 21.03 -42.78
CA LYS A 113 43.86 21.24 -42.96
C LYS A 113 44.20 22.56 -43.68
N GLY A 114 43.34 23.01 -44.59
CA GLY A 114 43.46 24.29 -45.28
C GLY A 114 43.14 25.46 -44.35
N MET A 115 42.06 25.35 -43.57
CA MET A 115 41.69 26.37 -42.58
C MET A 115 42.74 26.55 -41.48
N LEU A 116 43.29 25.44 -40.96
CA LEU A 116 44.32 25.47 -39.91
C LEU A 116 45.66 26.07 -40.38
N LYS A 117 45.87 26.18 -41.70
CA LYS A 117 47.09 26.76 -42.28
C LYS A 117 46.98 28.26 -42.55
N THR A 118 45.75 28.79 -42.55
CA THR A 118 45.43 30.21 -42.77
C THR A 118 45.08 30.96 -41.47
N ALA A 119 44.99 30.27 -40.33
CA ALA A 119 44.88 30.85 -38.99
C ALA A 119 46.27 30.94 -38.34
#